data_AF-A0A924N0T7-F1
#
_entry.id   AF-A0A924N0T7-F1
#
_cell.length_a   1.000
_cell.length_b   1.000
_cell.length_c   1.000
_cell.angle_alpha   90.00
_cell.angle_beta   90.00
_cell.angle_gamma   90.00
#
_symmetry.space_group_name_H-M   'P 1'
#
loop_
_entity.id
_entity.type
_entity.pdbx_description
1 polymer ?
#
loop_
_entity_poly.entity_id
_entity_poly.type
_entity_poly.pdbx_seq_one_letter_code
_entity_poly.pdbx_strand_id
1 'polypeptide(L)' 'MSPRWADALRLATLRLAIAPEAFWRLSLPEWRALTEAPAALVLTRGALDALLTRFPDEETR' A
#
# COMPACT_ATOMS: atom_id res chain seq x y z
N MET A 1 -16.06 -0.73 17.66
CA MET A 1 -14.83 -1.22 16.98
C MET A 1 -14.23 -0.07 16.19
N SER A 2 -12.91 0.12 16.17
CA SER A 2 -12.28 1.20 15.38
C SER A 2 -12.56 0.98 13.89
N PRO A 3 -12.82 2.04 13.10
CA PRO A 3 -13.06 1.93 11.67
C PRO A 3 -11.90 1.23 10.94
N ARG A 4 -10.65 1.50 11.37
CA ARG A 4 -9.45 0.83 10.80
C ARG A 4 -9.46 -0.68 10.97
N TRP A 5 -9.94 -1.18 12.12
CA TRP A 5 -10.05 -2.61 12.37
C TRP A 5 -11.20 -3.26 11.59
N ALA A 6 -12.28 -2.52 11.31
CA ALA A 6 -13.35 -2.99 10.43
C ALA A 6 -12.86 -3.19 8.99
N ASP A 7 -12.06 -2.26 8.49
CA ASP A 7 -11.50 -2.35 7.13
C ASP A 7 -10.46 -3.48 7.01
N ALA A 8 -9.62 -3.65 8.03
CA ALA A 8 -8.67 -4.78 8.10
C ALA A 8 -9.39 -6.14 8.09
N LEU A 9 -10.44 -6.29 8.90
CA LEU A 9 -11.25 -7.52 8.92
C LEU A 9 -11.91 -7.77 7.56
N ARG A 10 -12.48 -6.73 6.94
CA ARG A 10 -13.09 -6.84 5.60
C ARG A 10 -12.06 -7.26 4.55
N LEU A 11 -10.86 -6.71 4.57
CA LEU A 11 -9.75 -7.09 3.70
C LEU A 11 -9.38 -8.57 3.90
N ALA A 12 -9.19 -8.99 5.15
CA ALA A 12 -8.81 -10.35 5.50
C ALA A 12 -9.82 -11.38 4.99
N THR A 13 -11.12 -11.14 5.21
CA THR A 13 -12.18 -12.08 4.80
C THR A 13 -12.45 -12.04 3.30
N LEU A 14 -12.55 -10.86 2.68
CA LEU A 14 -12.97 -10.75 1.28
C LEU A 14 -11.83 -10.94 0.27
N ARG A 15 -10.58 -10.65 0.65
CA ARG A 15 -9.43 -10.66 -0.28
C ARG A 15 -8.42 -11.76 0.03
N LEU A 16 -8.25 -12.12 1.30
CA LEU A 16 -7.25 -13.11 1.73
C LEU A 16 -7.88 -14.45 2.15
N ALA A 17 -9.21 -14.57 2.10
CA ALA A 17 -9.98 -15.75 2.50
C ALA A 17 -9.68 -16.22 3.94
N ILE A 18 -9.37 -15.28 4.84
CA ILE A 18 -9.12 -15.54 6.25
C ILE A 18 -10.45 -15.49 7.01
N ALA A 19 -10.78 -16.58 7.70
CA ALA A 19 -11.96 -16.63 8.57
C ALA A 19 -11.87 -15.55 9.67
N PRO A 20 -13.00 -14.93 10.07
CA PRO A 20 -12.99 -13.88 11.09
C PRO A 20 -12.29 -14.27 12.40
N GLU A 21 -12.45 -15.53 12.84
CA GLU A 21 -11.83 -16.05 14.06
C GLU A 21 -10.31 -16.19 13.92
N ALA A 22 -9.84 -16.58 12.73
CA ALA A 22 -8.42 -16.68 12.43
C ALA A 22 -7.75 -15.30 12.39
N PHE A 23 -8.45 -14.28 11.86
CA PHE A 23 -7.95 -12.90 11.84
C PHE A 23 -7.61 -12.39 13.26
N TRP A 24 -8.47 -12.65 14.25
CA TRP A 24 -8.23 -12.22 15.63
C TRP A 24 -7.11 -12.99 16.35
N ARG A 25 -6.68 -14.13 15.80
CA ARG A 25 -5.55 -14.91 16.31
C ARG A 25 -4.21 -14.50 15.69
N LEU A 26 -4.23 -13.74 14.59
CA LEU A 26 -3.01 -13.27 13.95
C LEU A 26 -2.27 -12.30 14.85
N SER A 27 -0.95 -12.46 14.90
CA SER A 27 -0.06 -11.47 15.45
C SER A 27 0.11 -10.28 14.50
N LEU A 28 0.53 -9.12 15.02
CA LEU A 28 0.81 -7.94 14.20
C LEU A 28 1.89 -8.17 13.13
N PRO A 29 3.00 -8.89 13.37
CA PRO A 29 3.98 -9.22 12.34
C PRO A 29 3.40 -10.07 11.20
N GLU A 30 2.58 -11.06 11.52
CA GLU A 30 1.92 -11.90 10.51
C GLU A 30 0.94 -11.09 9.67
N TRP A 31 0.14 -10.23 10.32
CA TRP A 31 -0.76 -9.33 9.61
C TRP A 31 0.01 -8.39 8.67
N ARG A 32 1.15 -7.85 9.12
CA ARG A 32 2.01 -7.02 8.26
C ARG A 32 2.53 -7.82 7.06
N ALA A 33 3.07 -9.02 7.26
CA ALA A 33 3.56 -9.84 6.15
C ALA A 33 2.48 -10.14 5.09
N LEU A 34 1.22 -10.26 5.49
CA LEU A 34 0.08 -10.50 4.58
C LEU A 34 -0.43 -9.25 3.85
N THR A 35 -0.18 -8.05 4.40
CA THR A 35 -0.77 -6.79 3.90
C THR A 35 0.24 -5.74 3.48
N GLU A 36 1.52 -5.99 3.72
CA GLU A 36 2.61 -5.17 3.24
C GLU A 36 2.50 -5.10 1.72
N ALA A 37 2.11 -3.92 1.24
CA ALA A 37 2.17 -3.64 -0.17
C ALA A 37 3.64 -3.83 -0.59
N PRO A 38 3.92 -4.52 -1.71
CA PRO A 38 5.27 -4.58 -2.23
C PRO A 38 5.79 -3.16 -2.29
N ALA A 39 7.01 -2.93 -1.79
CA ALA A 39 7.60 -1.61 -1.71
C ALA A 39 7.34 -0.91 -3.04
N ALA A 40 6.49 0.12 -3.01
CA ALA A 40 6.17 0.86 -4.21
C ALA A 40 7.50 1.28 -4.82
N LEU A 41 7.62 1.22 -6.15
CA LEU A 41 8.77 1.80 -6.83
C LEU A 41 8.77 3.30 -6.47
N VAL A 42 9.48 3.63 -5.41
CA VAL A 42 9.62 5.00 -4.94
C VAL A 42 10.29 5.71 -6.09
N LEU A 43 9.65 6.75 -6.64
CA LEU A 43 10.22 7.55 -7.71
C LEU A 43 11.58 8.03 -7.24
N THR A 44 12.64 7.47 -7.81
CA THR A 44 13.99 7.84 -7.44
C THR A 44 14.26 9.26 -7.93
N ARG A 45 15.24 9.92 -7.32
CA ARG A 45 15.63 11.24 -7.79
C ARG A 45 15.99 11.24 -9.29
N GLY A 46 16.72 10.23 -9.75
CA GLY A 46 17.08 10.09 -11.16
C GLY A 46 15.88 9.83 -12.08
N ALA A 47 14.87 9.09 -11.62
CA ALA A 47 13.64 8.90 -12.39
C ALA A 47 12.85 10.21 -12.52
N LEU A 48 12.84 11.05 -11.48
CA LEU A 48 12.26 12.38 -11.55
C LEU A 48 13.03 13.28 -12.53
N ASP A 49 14.36 13.31 -12.46
CA ASP A 49 15.18 14.13 -13.36
C ASP A 49 14.97 13.72 -14.85
N ALA A 50 14.80 12.43 -15.11
CA ALA A 50 14.46 11.93 -16.45
C ALA A 50 13.08 12.44 -16.94
N LEU A 51 12.08 12.51 -16.05
CA LEU A 51 10.77 13.06 -16.38
C LEU A 51 10.85 14.56 -16.67
N LEU A 52 11.57 15.32 -15.85
CA LEU A 52 11.78 16.76 -16.07
C LEU A 52 12.46 17.04 -17.41
N THR A 53 13.43 16.22 -17.79
CA THR A 53 14.09 16.33 -19.11
C THR A 53 13.12 15.97 -20.25
N ARG A 54 12.26 14.97 -20.05
CA ARG A 54 11.34 14.48 -21.07
C ARG A 54 10.17 15.45 -21.32
N PHE A 55 9.73 16.15 -20.29
CA PHE A 55 8.60 17.08 -20.28
C PHE A 55 9.04 18.43 -19.70
N PRO A 56 9.82 19.23 -20.45
CA PRO A 56 10.22 20.55 -20.00
C PRO A 56 9.00 21.49 -19.96
N ASP A 57 8.95 22.37 -18.97
CA ASP A 57 7.90 23.40 -18.88
C ASP A 57 8.03 24.41 -20.04
N GLU A 58 6.89 24.87 -20.56
CA GLU A 58 6.88 25.93 -21.56
C GLU A 58 7.08 27.30 -20.90
N GLU A 59 8.04 28.07 -21.42
CA GLU A 59 8.33 29.41 -20.91
C GLU A 59 7.19 30.35 -21.29
N THR A 60 6.36 30.71 -20.30
CA THR A 60 5.24 31.64 -20.52
C THR A 60 5.81 33.04 -20.67
N ARG A 61 5.86 33.53 -21.91
CA ARG A 61 6.36 34.88 -22.25
C ARG A 61 5.25 35.92 -22.25
#